data_AF-A0A6J6BYA9-F1
#
_entry.id   AF-A0A6J6BYA9-F1
#
_cell.length_a   1.000
_cell.length_b   1.000
_cell.length_c   1.000
_cell.angle_alpha   90.00
_cell.angle_beta   90.00
_cell.angle_gamma   90.00
#
_symmetry.space_group_name_H-M   'P 1'
#
loop_
_entity.id
_entity.type
_entity.pdbx_description
1 polymer ?
#
loop_
_entity_poly.entity_id
_entity_poly.type
_entity_poly.pdbx_seq_one_letter_code
_entity_poly.pdbx_strand_id
1 'polypeptide(L)'
;MKADSVPSLGLAISFLILMDPFQAIDPGFALSVAATAGILLLAPRIQSWISERFGHEKFAEVLAIPLSATIMCTPVILAISGLFSLVSIPANILAEPVVAPITVIGFIAAILSPGIPVLAHLLLVLVKPLAQVIVWISNFASDLPVLLLPKSYLGAAIALAVIALIKFRKWLALGLSGCAVITIILLPGQWPGKKWEVANCNVGQGDGLAINLGNHSAIVVDVGPDANLMNACLKDLGITDIPLLVLSHFHADHVHGLDGVLNGRTISSIWVTNYGEPKSERDTAYLLLNQIPIHQAVVGERVGFNSAKGQVKIDVLWPTKTEQNFAAMPGDGSSINNSSIALLITVGTLRIFTAGDLEPPAQEALMNLSKISPVDIYKVSHHGSAYQYAPLMSALQPKVALISVGLGNSYGHPAPTTVAAFEKMGTKVMRTDQDGAISVDGALKIRTKRSDWWNISWG
;
A
#
# COMPACT_ATOMS: atom_id res chain seq x y z
N MET A 1 13.58 4.03 -52.95
CA MET A 1 12.61 4.87 -52.24
C MET A 1 12.75 4.58 -50.75
N LYS A 2 13.38 5.46 -49.97
CA LYS A 2 13.29 5.39 -48.50
C LYS A 2 11.92 5.97 -48.17
N ALA A 3 10.93 5.14 -47.86
CA ALA A 3 9.67 5.63 -47.32
C ALA A 3 10.00 6.38 -46.02
N ASP A 4 9.53 7.62 -45.89
CA ASP A 4 9.68 8.34 -44.63
C ASP A 4 8.97 7.55 -43.53
N SER A 5 9.73 7.10 -42.54
CA SER A 5 9.26 6.19 -41.48
C SER A 5 8.20 6.83 -40.58
N VAL A 6 8.21 8.16 -40.48
CA VAL A 6 7.29 8.93 -39.63
C VAL A 6 5.87 9.02 -40.21
N PRO A 7 5.66 9.39 -41.50
CA PRO A 7 4.37 9.25 -42.17
C PRO A 7 3.78 7.85 -42.10
N SER A 8 4.60 6.80 -42.26
CA SER A 8 4.14 5.41 -42.16
C SER A 8 3.61 5.08 -40.76
N LEU A 9 4.29 5.51 -39.70
CA LEU A 9 3.81 5.37 -38.32
C LEU A 9 2.51 6.16 -38.10
N GLY A 10 2.44 7.40 -38.59
CA GLY A 10 1.24 8.23 -38.48
C GLY A 10 0.02 7.62 -39.19
N LEU A 11 0.23 7.02 -40.37
CA LEU A 11 -0.81 6.31 -41.10
C LEU A 11 -1.27 5.04 -40.37
N ALA A 12 -0.34 4.27 -39.82
CA ALA A 12 -0.66 3.07 -39.03
C ALA A 12 -1.49 3.41 -37.79
N ILE A 13 -1.09 4.45 -37.03
CA ILE A 13 -1.85 4.93 -35.87
C ILE A 13 -3.25 5.37 -36.29
N SER A 14 -3.35 6.19 -37.34
CA SER A 14 -4.63 6.70 -37.83
C SER A 14 -5.56 5.58 -38.25
N PHE A 15 -5.04 4.59 -38.98
CA PHE A 15 -5.79 3.42 -39.42
C PHE A 15 -6.29 2.56 -38.26
N LEU A 16 -5.42 2.27 -37.27
CA LEU A 16 -5.80 1.46 -36.11
C LEU A 16 -6.85 2.16 -35.23
N ILE A 17 -6.73 3.47 -35.00
CA ILE A 17 -7.73 4.25 -34.26
C ILE A 17 -9.05 4.34 -35.03
N LEU A 18 -9.02 4.42 -36.37
CA LEU A 18 -10.24 4.39 -37.19
C LEU A 18 -10.96 3.05 -37.12
N MET A 19 -10.23 1.94 -36.99
CA MET A 19 -10.81 0.60 -36.81
C MET A 19 -11.36 0.40 -35.40
N ASP A 20 -10.64 0.89 -34.39
CA ASP A 20 -11.03 0.77 -32.98
C ASP A 20 -10.65 2.04 -32.19
N PRO A 21 -11.61 2.96 -32.00
CA PRO A 21 -11.38 4.20 -31.27
C PRO A 21 -10.95 4.02 -29.81
N PHE A 22 -11.27 2.87 -29.18
CA PHE A 22 -10.89 2.62 -27.79
C PHE A 22 -9.38 2.46 -27.62
N GLN A 23 -8.64 2.15 -28.69
CA GLN A 23 -7.17 2.11 -28.66
C GLN A 23 -6.56 3.46 -28.28
N ALA A 24 -7.25 4.58 -28.52
CA ALA A 24 -6.73 5.91 -28.18
C ALA A 24 -6.56 6.14 -26.67
N ILE A 25 -7.26 5.37 -25.83
CA ILE A 25 -7.15 5.41 -24.37
C ILE A 25 -6.48 4.15 -23.80
N ASP A 26 -6.07 3.22 -24.65
CA ASP A 26 -5.42 1.98 -24.22
C ASP A 26 -3.93 2.21 -23.89
N PRO A 27 -3.48 1.86 -22.67
CA PRO A 27 -2.08 1.95 -22.28
C PRO A 27 -1.11 1.15 -23.17
N GLY A 28 -1.52 -0.04 -23.60
CA GLY A 28 -0.69 -0.92 -24.43
C GLY A 28 -0.43 -0.32 -25.81
N PHE A 29 -1.47 0.24 -26.42
CA PHE A 29 -1.37 0.99 -27.67
C PHE A 29 -0.45 2.21 -27.53
N ALA A 30 -0.63 3.01 -26.48
CA ALA A 30 0.22 4.18 -26.21
C ALA A 30 1.70 3.81 -26.05
N LEU A 31 2.00 2.73 -25.32
CA LEU A 31 3.35 2.22 -25.13
C LEU A 31 3.96 1.68 -26.44
N SER A 32 3.19 0.96 -27.23
CA SER A 32 3.63 0.44 -28.54
C SER A 32 4.01 1.58 -29.49
N VAL A 33 3.13 2.56 -29.63
CA VAL A 33 3.36 3.75 -30.47
C VAL A 33 4.58 4.54 -29.98
N ALA A 34 4.70 4.76 -28.66
CA ALA A 34 5.83 5.45 -28.08
C ALA A 34 7.15 4.70 -28.33
N ALA A 35 7.18 3.39 -28.14
CA ALA A 35 8.36 2.56 -28.40
C ALA A 35 8.79 2.66 -29.88
N THR A 36 7.86 2.47 -30.81
CA THR A 36 8.14 2.57 -32.25
C THR A 36 8.61 3.98 -32.63
N ALA A 37 7.97 5.03 -32.13
CA ALA A 37 8.40 6.41 -32.36
C ALA A 37 9.82 6.66 -31.82
N GLY A 38 10.13 6.17 -30.62
CA GLY A 38 11.45 6.26 -30.02
C GLY A 38 12.51 5.60 -30.90
N ILE A 39 12.27 4.37 -31.33
CA ILE A 39 13.21 3.62 -32.20
C ILE A 39 13.42 4.37 -33.52
N LEU A 40 12.36 4.87 -34.17
CA LEU A 40 12.49 5.55 -35.46
C LEU A 40 13.16 6.93 -35.38
N LEU A 41 12.93 7.68 -34.30
CA LEU A 41 13.35 9.09 -34.18
C LEU A 41 14.64 9.30 -33.37
N LEU A 42 14.85 8.48 -32.34
CA LEU A 42 15.97 8.63 -31.39
C LEU A 42 17.08 7.64 -31.67
N ALA A 43 16.78 6.39 -32.01
CA ALA A 43 17.81 5.35 -32.14
C ALA A 43 18.90 5.69 -33.17
N PRO A 44 18.61 6.23 -34.37
CA PRO A 44 19.66 6.60 -35.32
C PRO A 44 20.62 7.66 -34.79
N ARG A 45 20.12 8.63 -34.01
CA ARG A 45 20.93 9.70 -33.41
C ARG A 45 21.76 9.21 -32.23
N ILE A 46 21.18 8.35 -31.40
CA ILE A 46 21.88 7.74 -30.27
C ILE A 46 22.97 6.81 -30.80
N GLN A 47 22.66 6.00 -31.82
CA GLN A 47 23.62 5.10 -32.44
C GLN A 47 24.80 5.85 -33.05
N SER A 48 24.57 6.93 -33.80
CA SER A 48 25.66 7.74 -34.37
C SER A 48 26.54 8.32 -33.26
N TRP A 49 25.93 8.86 -32.20
CA TRP A 49 26.66 9.42 -31.07
C TRP A 49 27.50 8.39 -30.30
N ILE A 50 26.96 7.19 -30.05
CA ILE A 50 27.71 6.11 -29.39
C ILE A 50 28.82 5.61 -30.32
N SER A 51 28.54 5.42 -31.61
CA SER A 51 29.51 4.94 -32.58
C SER A 51 30.71 5.89 -32.72
N GLU A 52 30.44 7.19 -32.85
CA GLU A 52 31.49 8.23 -32.91
C GLU A 52 32.36 8.28 -31.64
N ARG A 53 31.77 7.97 -30.47
CA ARG A 53 32.45 8.10 -29.18
C ARG A 53 33.19 6.83 -28.74
N PHE A 54 32.68 5.66 -29.10
CA PHE A 54 33.18 4.36 -28.61
C PHE A 54 33.68 3.43 -29.74
N GLY A 55 33.53 3.81 -31.01
CA GLY A 55 34.15 3.12 -32.16
C GLY A 55 33.55 1.76 -32.52
N HIS A 56 32.37 1.41 -32.01
CA HIS A 56 31.75 0.09 -32.23
C HIS A 56 30.28 0.21 -32.68
N GLU A 57 30.02 0.12 -33.99
CA GLU A 57 28.69 0.30 -34.58
C GLU A 57 27.64 -0.72 -34.09
N LYS A 58 28.02 -2.01 -33.99
CA LYS A 58 27.11 -3.05 -33.51
C LYS A 58 26.75 -2.88 -32.03
N PHE A 59 27.71 -2.46 -31.22
CA PHE A 59 27.46 -2.16 -29.81
C PHE A 59 26.55 -0.93 -29.67
N ALA A 60 26.77 0.08 -30.51
CA ALA A 60 25.93 1.27 -30.56
C ALA A 60 24.48 0.93 -30.92
N GLU A 61 24.26 0.00 -31.87
CA GLU A 61 22.93 -0.46 -32.27
C GLU A 61 22.19 -1.17 -31.13
N VAL A 62 22.83 -2.16 -30.51
CA VAL A 62 22.27 -2.95 -29.39
C VAL A 62 21.89 -2.05 -28.20
N LEU A 63 22.62 -0.97 -27.95
CA LEU A 63 22.29 -0.04 -26.87
C LEU A 63 21.24 0.99 -27.28
N ALA A 64 21.30 1.50 -28.52
CA ALA A 64 20.48 2.61 -28.97
C ALA A 64 18.99 2.26 -29.05
N ILE A 65 18.66 1.04 -29.48
CA ILE A 65 17.28 0.58 -29.63
C ILE A 65 16.54 0.55 -28.28
N PRO A 66 16.95 -0.23 -27.27
CA PRO A 66 16.27 -0.31 -25.98
C PRO A 66 16.30 1.02 -25.22
N LEU A 67 17.38 1.80 -25.34
CA LEU A 67 17.47 3.12 -24.73
C LEU A 67 16.42 4.09 -25.32
N SER A 68 16.27 4.09 -26.64
CA SER A 68 15.31 4.95 -27.34
C SER A 68 13.86 4.60 -27.00
N ALA A 69 13.54 3.30 -27.00
CA ALA A 69 12.21 2.83 -26.60
C ALA A 69 11.93 3.18 -25.14
N THR A 70 12.89 2.95 -24.24
CA THR A 70 12.76 3.28 -22.82
C THR A 70 12.49 4.77 -22.62
N ILE A 71 13.28 5.66 -23.24
CA ILE A 71 13.11 7.11 -23.13
C ILE A 71 11.69 7.53 -23.53
N MET A 72 11.17 6.98 -24.63
CA MET A 72 9.88 7.39 -25.16
C MET A 72 8.69 6.77 -24.41
N CYS A 73 8.84 5.56 -23.89
CA CYS A 73 7.82 4.89 -23.08
C CYS A 73 7.79 5.38 -21.62
N THR A 74 8.92 5.84 -21.07
CA THR A 74 9.06 6.26 -19.67
C THR A 74 7.97 7.24 -19.23
N PRO A 75 7.64 8.31 -19.98
CA PRO A 75 6.48 9.16 -19.71
C PRO A 75 5.17 8.42 -19.42
N VAL A 76 4.83 7.47 -20.27
CA VAL A 76 3.59 6.71 -20.23
C VAL A 76 3.65 5.71 -19.06
N ILE A 77 4.77 5.00 -18.91
CA ILE A 77 5.01 4.09 -17.78
C ILE A 77 4.89 4.86 -16.46
N LEU A 78 5.57 6.00 -16.32
CA LEU A 78 5.53 6.82 -15.12
C LEU A 78 4.15 7.41 -14.84
N ALA A 79 3.40 7.78 -15.88
CA ALA A 79 2.04 8.28 -15.72
C ALA A 79 1.09 7.19 -15.20
N ILE A 80 1.29 5.93 -15.60
CA ILE A 80 0.43 4.80 -15.24
C ILE A 80 0.82 4.18 -13.90
N SER A 81 2.11 3.89 -13.69
CA SER A 81 2.58 3.11 -12.55
C SER A 81 3.33 3.94 -11.50
N GLY A 82 3.82 5.14 -11.85
CA GLY A 82 4.74 5.89 -11.00
C GLY A 82 6.09 5.18 -10.77
N LEU A 83 6.36 4.08 -11.48
CA LEU A 83 7.57 3.27 -11.30
C LEU A 83 8.58 3.54 -12.40
N PHE A 84 9.83 3.78 -12.03
CA PHE A 84 10.96 3.82 -12.95
C PHE A 84 12.00 2.77 -12.58
N SER A 85 12.09 1.72 -13.40
CA SER A 85 13.10 0.68 -13.24
C SER A 85 14.35 1.00 -14.04
N LEU A 86 15.46 1.27 -13.35
CA LEU A 86 16.77 1.44 -13.98
C LEU A 86 17.27 0.13 -14.63
N VAL A 87 16.73 -1.01 -14.18
CA VAL A 87 17.07 -2.34 -14.68
C VAL A 87 16.38 -2.65 -16.01
N SER A 88 15.39 -1.85 -16.42
CA SER A 88 14.66 -2.07 -17.67
C SER A 88 15.58 -2.11 -18.90
N ILE A 89 16.59 -1.23 -18.96
CA ILE A 89 17.54 -1.18 -20.08
C ILE A 89 18.39 -2.47 -20.15
N PRO A 90 19.14 -2.87 -19.10
CA PRO A 90 19.91 -4.11 -19.15
C PRO A 90 19.04 -5.36 -19.32
N ALA A 91 17.85 -5.42 -18.71
CA ALA A 91 16.93 -6.54 -18.89
C ALA A 91 16.48 -6.68 -20.35
N ASN A 92 16.15 -5.57 -21.02
CA ASN A 92 15.77 -5.57 -22.43
C ASN A 92 16.93 -5.99 -23.34
N ILE A 93 18.15 -5.53 -23.07
CA ILE A 93 19.36 -5.93 -23.83
C ILE A 93 19.61 -7.43 -23.69
N LEU A 94 19.46 -7.98 -22.48
CA LEU A 94 19.66 -9.41 -22.23
C LEU A 94 18.56 -10.28 -22.86
N ALA A 95 17.33 -9.77 -22.93
CA ALA A 95 16.21 -10.47 -23.54
C ALA A 95 16.23 -10.44 -25.08
N GLU A 96 16.77 -9.38 -25.68
CA GLU A 96 16.74 -9.14 -27.12
C GLU A 96 17.20 -10.31 -28.01
N PRO A 97 18.31 -11.05 -27.71
CA PRO A 97 18.78 -12.15 -28.55
C PRO A 97 17.78 -13.30 -28.70
N VAL A 98 16.90 -13.50 -27.72
CA VAL A 98 15.94 -14.61 -27.72
C VAL A 98 14.56 -14.20 -28.25
N VAL A 99 14.22 -12.91 -28.23
CA VAL A 99 12.90 -12.40 -28.63
C VAL A 99 12.57 -12.70 -30.09
N ALA A 100 13.50 -12.45 -31.03
CA ALA A 100 13.23 -12.64 -32.46
C ALA A 100 12.97 -14.12 -32.81
N PRO A 101 13.81 -15.09 -32.39
CA PRO A 101 13.50 -16.52 -32.56
C PRO A 101 12.16 -16.93 -31.95
N ILE A 102 11.85 -16.46 -30.74
CA ILE A 102 10.57 -16.76 -30.06
C ILE A 102 9.39 -16.25 -30.87
N THR A 103 9.48 -15.02 -31.35
CA THR A 103 8.41 -14.36 -32.09
C THR A 103 8.14 -15.09 -33.40
N VAL A 104 9.18 -15.38 -34.20
CA VAL A 104 9.04 -16.07 -35.49
C VAL A 104 8.44 -17.47 -35.31
N ILE A 105 9.01 -18.27 -34.41
CA ILE A 105 8.53 -19.65 -34.19
C ILE A 105 7.12 -19.64 -33.61
N GLY A 106 6.84 -18.74 -32.67
CA GLY A 106 5.51 -18.57 -32.05
C GLY A 106 4.43 -18.19 -33.06
N PHE A 107 4.72 -17.26 -33.98
CA PHE A 107 3.79 -16.89 -35.05
C PHE A 107 3.51 -18.06 -36.00
N ILE A 108 4.55 -18.79 -36.41
CA ILE A 108 4.37 -19.98 -37.25
C ILE A 108 3.50 -21.02 -36.53
N ALA A 109 3.77 -21.28 -35.25
CA ALA A 109 2.99 -22.19 -34.43
C ALA A 109 1.52 -21.75 -34.31
N ALA A 110 1.26 -20.46 -34.12
CA ALA A 110 -0.10 -19.90 -34.04
C ALA A 110 -0.87 -20.08 -35.36
N ILE A 111 -0.24 -19.84 -36.51
CA ILE A 111 -0.86 -20.03 -37.84
C ILE A 111 -1.17 -21.51 -38.09
N LEU A 112 -0.28 -22.42 -37.68
CA LEU A 112 -0.45 -23.85 -37.88
C LEU A 112 -1.43 -24.49 -36.88
N SER A 113 -1.71 -23.83 -35.76
CA SER A 113 -2.50 -24.39 -34.65
C SER A 113 -3.89 -24.89 -35.06
N PRO A 114 -4.68 -24.21 -35.93
CA PRO A 114 -5.99 -24.69 -36.34
C PRO A 114 -5.94 -25.93 -37.26
N GLY A 115 -4.85 -26.11 -38.04
CA GLY A 115 -4.76 -27.16 -39.07
C GLY A 115 -3.92 -28.37 -38.66
N ILE A 116 -2.80 -28.15 -37.97
CA ILE A 116 -1.82 -29.19 -37.60
C ILE A 116 -1.35 -28.96 -36.16
N PRO A 117 -2.22 -29.21 -35.16
CA PRO A 117 -1.94 -28.86 -33.75
C PRO A 117 -0.72 -29.56 -33.17
N VAL A 118 -0.40 -30.78 -33.62
CA VAL A 118 0.79 -31.52 -33.17
C VAL A 118 2.07 -30.80 -33.55
N LEU A 119 2.17 -30.29 -34.78
CA LEU A 119 3.33 -29.55 -35.25
C LEU A 119 3.46 -28.20 -34.54
N ALA A 120 2.34 -27.50 -34.34
CA ALA A 120 2.32 -26.28 -33.53
C ALA A 120 2.83 -26.53 -32.10
N HIS A 121 2.40 -27.62 -31.46
CA HIS A 121 2.88 -27.98 -30.13
C HIS A 121 4.39 -28.28 -30.10
N LEU A 122 4.91 -29.02 -31.08
CA LEU A 122 6.35 -29.29 -31.19
C LEU A 122 7.17 -28.01 -31.32
N LEU A 123 6.72 -27.06 -32.14
CA LEU A 123 7.36 -25.75 -32.28
C LEU A 123 7.35 -24.96 -30.95
N LEU A 124 6.25 -25.01 -30.20
CA LEU A 124 6.15 -24.38 -28.89
C LEU A 124 7.06 -25.03 -27.85
N VAL A 125 7.19 -26.36 -27.85
CA VAL A 125 8.13 -27.08 -26.98
C VAL A 125 9.57 -26.70 -27.32
N LEU A 126 9.91 -26.59 -28.61
CA LEU A 126 11.24 -26.21 -29.07
C LEU A 126 11.64 -24.79 -28.62
N VAL A 127 10.69 -23.85 -28.60
CA VAL A 127 10.96 -22.46 -28.23
C VAL A 127 10.87 -22.19 -26.72
N LYS A 128 10.29 -23.11 -25.95
CA LYS A 128 10.11 -23.01 -24.50
C LYS A 128 11.40 -22.69 -23.72
N PRO A 129 12.57 -23.30 -24.01
CA PRO A 129 13.81 -22.94 -23.31
C PRO A 129 14.21 -21.48 -23.50
N LEU A 130 13.98 -20.92 -24.70
CA LEU A 130 14.26 -19.50 -24.97
C LEU A 130 13.28 -18.59 -24.19
N ALA A 131 12.01 -18.96 -24.11
CA ALA A 131 11.04 -18.25 -23.30
C ALA A 131 11.40 -18.30 -21.80
N GLN A 132 11.95 -19.42 -21.31
CA GLN A 132 12.44 -19.54 -19.94
C GLN A 132 13.60 -18.57 -19.62
N VAL A 133 14.44 -18.22 -20.60
CA VAL A 133 15.47 -17.18 -20.43
C VAL A 133 14.82 -15.83 -20.11
N ILE A 134 13.76 -15.45 -20.83
CA ILE A 134 13.03 -14.19 -20.56
C ILE A 134 12.42 -14.22 -19.15
N VAL A 135 11.80 -15.34 -18.75
CA VAL A 135 11.21 -15.50 -17.41
C VAL A 135 12.28 -15.37 -16.32
N TRP A 136 13.45 -15.99 -16.52
CA TRP A 136 14.56 -15.89 -15.58
C TRP A 136 15.08 -14.45 -15.45
N ILE A 137 15.27 -13.74 -16.56
CA ILE A 137 15.66 -12.32 -16.56
C ILE A 137 14.61 -11.48 -15.82
N SER A 138 13.32 -11.72 -16.08
CA SER A 138 12.21 -11.00 -15.45
C SER A 138 12.19 -11.18 -13.94
N ASN A 139 12.31 -12.42 -13.44
CA ASN A 139 12.31 -12.71 -12.00
C ASN A 139 13.53 -12.09 -11.30
N PHE A 140 14.71 -12.15 -11.93
CA PHE A 140 15.88 -11.49 -11.39
C PHE A 140 15.72 -9.96 -11.34
N ALA A 141 15.12 -9.37 -12.37
CA ALA A 141 14.90 -7.93 -12.44
C ALA A 141 13.81 -7.43 -11.48
N SER A 142 12.82 -8.25 -11.11
CA SER A 142 11.75 -7.87 -10.18
C SER A 142 12.23 -7.70 -8.74
N ASP A 143 13.33 -8.36 -8.37
CA ASP A 143 13.91 -8.28 -7.02
C ASP A 143 14.80 -7.04 -6.82
N LEU A 144 15.07 -6.30 -7.90
CA LEU A 144 15.94 -5.13 -7.88
C LEU A 144 15.16 -3.84 -7.59
N PRO A 145 15.80 -2.84 -6.94
CA PRO A 145 15.12 -1.63 -6.48
C PRO A 145 14.57 -0.81 -7.64
N VAL A 146 13.30 -0.44 -7.53
CA VAL A 146 12.59 0.44 -8.45
C VAL A 146 12.42 1.82 -7.82
N LEU A 147 12.58 2.88 -8.62
CA LEU A 147 12.32 4.24 -8.15
C LEU A 147 10.80 4.48 -8.13
N LEU A 148 10.26 4.69 -6.94
CA LEU A 148 8.86 5.08 -6.71
C LEU A 148 8.72 6.60 -6.86
N LEU A 149 8.06 7.05 -7.92
CA LEU A 149 7.61 8.43 -8.09
C LEU A 149 6.13 8.50 -7.67
N PRO A 150 5.83 9.03 -6.47
CA PRO A 150 4.53 8.85 -5.83
C PRO A 150 3.34 9.53 -6.52
N LYS A 151 3.51 10.23 -7.65
CA LYS A 151 2.43 11.00 -8.31
C LYS A 151 2.57 11.03 -9.84
N SER A 152 1.54 10.61 -10.56
CA SER A 152 1.47 10.50 -12.04
C SER A 152 1.76 11.79 -12.82
N TYR A 153 1.53 12.97 -12.22
CA TYR A 153 1.88 14.26 -12.85
C TYR A 153 3.39 14.50 -12.96
N LEU A 154 4.21 13.78 -12.19
CA LEU A 154 5.67 13.80 -12.35
C LEU A 154 6.09 13.15 -13.67
N GLY A 155 5.43 12.06 -14.05
CA GLY A 155 5.60 11.43 -15.37
C GLY A 155 5.26 12.41 -16.49
N ALA A 156 4.15 13.14 -16.37
CA ALA A 156 3.76 14.17 -17.33
C ALA A 156 4.76 15.36 -17.37
N ALA A 157 5.26 15.82 -16.22
CA ALA A 157 6.26 16.88 -16.16
C ALA A 157 7.60 16.44 -16.77
N ILE A 158 8.05 15.21 -16.52
CA ILE A 158 9.26 14.62 -17.13
C ILE A 158 9.05 14.47 -18.64
N ALA A 159 7.89 14.00 -19.08
CA ALA A 159 7.53 13.90 -20.49
C ALA A 159 7.61 15.25 -21.20
N LEU A 160 7.00 16.29 -20.61
CA LEU A 160 7.04 17.64 -21.12
C LEU A 160 8.46 18.22 -21.10
N ALA A 161 9.27 17.89 -20.09
CA ALA A 161 10.68 18.28 -20.01
C ALA A 161 11.53 17.59 -21.10
N VAL A 162 11.30 16.31 -21.38
CA VAL A 162 11.95 15.57 -22.47
C VAL A 162 11.53 16.12 -23.84
N ILE A 163 10.24 16.39 -24.05
CA ILE A 163 9.74 17.06 -25.26
C ILE A 163 10.35 18.47 -25.40
N ALA A 164 10.46 19.21 -24.30
CA ALA A 164 11.09 20.52 -24.27
C ALA A 164 12.61 20.45 -24.51
N LEU A 165 13.30 19.41 -24.03
CA LEU A 165 14.73 19.15 -24.32
C LEU A 165 14.97 18.85 -25.80
N ILE A 166 14.07 18.09 -26.42
CA ILE A 166 14.15 17.71 -27.83
C ILE A 166 13.83 18.91 -28.74
N LYS A 167 12.92 19.80 -28.31
CA LYS A 167 12.39 20.89 -29.17
C LYS A 167 12.94 22.30 -28.86
N PHE A 168 13.40 22.57 -27.64
CA PHE A 168 13.83 23.90 -27.20
C PHE A 168 15.19 23.89 -26.47
N ARG A 169 15.93 25.01 -26.57
CA ARG A 169 17.29 25.18 -26.04
C ARG A 169 17.41 24.75 -24.57
N LYS A 170 18.45 23.94 -24.29
CA LYS A 170 18.92 23.37 -23.00
C LYS A 170 18.61 24.13 -21.69
N TRP A 171 18.56 25.46 -21.72
CA TRP A 171 18.30 26.30 -20.55
C TRP A 171 16.83 26.29 -20.10
N LEU A 172 15.88 26.17 -21.04
CA LEU A 172 14.45 26.07 -20.71
C LEU A 172 14.13 24.75 -20.01
N ALA A 173 14.76 23.66 -20.47
CA ALA A 173 14.65 22.35 -19.84
C ALA A 173 15.25 22.31 -18.43
N LEU A 174 16.41 22.92 -18.22
CA LEU A 174 17.01 23.03 -16.88
C LEU A 174 16.12 23.83 -15.93
N GLY A 175 15.49 24.91 -16.41
CA GLY A 175 14.53 25.71 -15.63
C GLY A 175 13.27 24.94 -15.26
N LEU A 176 12.66 24.22 -16.21
CA LEU A 176 11.46 23.41 -15.97
C LEU A 176 11.73 22.20 -15.08
N SER A 177 12.86 21.50 -15.28
CA SER A 177 13.29 20.41 -14.40
C SER A 177 13.60 20.92 -12.99
N GLY A 178 14.24 22.09 -12.86
CA GLY A 178 14.45 22.75 -11.56
C GLY A 178 13.13 23.09 -10.86
N CYS A 179 12.16 23.65 -11.58
CA CYS A 179 10.83 23.94 -11.04
C CYS A 179 10.08 22.66 -10.63
N ALA A 180 10.18 21.58 -11.42
CA ALA A 180 9.62 20.29 -11.06
C ALA A 180 10.25 19.72 -9.79
N VAL A 181 11.59 19.74 -9.68
CA VAL A 181 12.32 19.31 -8.48
C VAL A 181 11.98 20.14 -7.25
N ILE A 182 11.90 21.46 -7.39
CA ILE A 182 11.48 22.37 -6.31
C ILE A 182 10.04 22.08 -5.90
N THR A 183 9.14 21.83 -6.85
CA THR A 183 7.75 21.44 -6.58
C THR A 183 7.64 20.07 -5.89
N ILE A 184 8.52 19.11 -6.24
CA ILE A 184 8.65 17.80 -5.57
C ILE A 184 9.05 17.97 -4.10
N ILE A 185 10.05 18.83 -3.84
CA ILE A 185 10.58 19.07 -2.50
C ILE A 185 9.60 19.87 -1.63
N LEU A 186 8.86 20.81 -2.23
CA LEU A 186 7.99 21.75 -1.52
C LEU A 186 6.55 21.26 -1.32
N LEU A 187 6.08 20.22 -2.01
CA LEU A 187 4.71 19.75 -1.84
C LEU A 187 4.54 18.93 -0.54
N PRO A 188 3.68 19.39 0.39
CA PRO A 188 3.57 18.86 1.75
C PRO A 188 2.70 17.59 1.76
N GLY A 189 3.20 16.51 1.16
CA GLY A 189 2.61 15.18 1.15
C GLY A 189 3.34 14.16 2.02
N GLN A 190 4.13 14.61 3.00
CA GLN A 190 4.85 13.69 3.89
C GLN A 190 3.84 12.91 4.74
N TRP A 191 3.75 11.61 4.51
CA TRP A 191 3.22 10.64 5.47
C TRP A 191 4.19 10.55 6.67
N PRO A 192 3.71 10.34 7.90
CA PRO A 192 2.32 10.51 8.40
C PRO A 192 1.92 11.98 8.62
N GLY A 193 2.83 12.92 8.32
CA GLY A 193 2.67 14.35 8.55
C GLY A 193 3.28 14.76 9.88
N LYS A 194 3.97 15.92 9.92
CA LYS A 194 4.78 16.34 11.08
C LYS A 194 4.02 16.47 12.42
N LYS A 195 2.69 16.53 12.38
CA LYS A 195 1.81 16.72 13.54
C LYS A 195 0.88 15.54 13.81
N TRP A 196 1.11 14.38 13.19
CA TRP A 196 0.29 13.20 13.43
C TRP A 196 0.24 12.84 14.92
N GLU A 197 -0.93 12.43 15.39
CA GLU A 197 -1.18 11.99 16.77
C GLU A 197 -1.62 10.53 16.80
N VAL A 198 -2.36 10.10 15.78
CA VAL A 198 -2.86 8.73 15.63
C VAL A 198 -2.53 8.23 14.23
N ALA A 199 -2.15 6.96 14.11
CA ALA A 199 -2.02 6.28 12.83
C ALA A 199 -2.66 4.89 12.90
N ASN A 200 -3.57 4.60 11.97
CA ASN A 200 -4.11 3.26 11.73
C ASN A 200 -3.31 2.65 10.57
N CYS A 201 -2.48 1.66 10.89
CA CYS A 201 -1.63 0.97 9.95
C CYS A 201 -2.46 0.11 8.99
N ASN A 202 -2.01 0.02 7.73
CA ASN A 202 -2.52 -1.00 6.81
C ASN A 202 -1.71 -2.28 7.03
N VAL A 203 -2.28 -3.21 7.79
CA VAL A 203 -1.68 -4.50 8.16
C VAL A 203 -2.33 -5.69 7.46
N GLY A 204 -3.14 -5.43 6.42
CA GLY A 204 -3.99 -6.45 5.80
C GLY A 204 -5.34 -6.57 6.50
N GLN A 205 -5.86 -7.79 6.60
CA GLN A 205 -7.09 -8.07 7.36
C GLN A 205 -6.75 -8.21 8.84
N GLY A 206 -6.85 -7.12 9.58
CA GLY A 206 -6.54 -7.09 11.01
C GLY A 206 -6.35 -5.67 11.54
N ASP A 207 -5.82 -5.58 12.75
CA ASP A 207 -5.73 -4.33 13.50
C ASP A 207 -4.31 -3.91 13.81
N GLY A 208 -3.99 -2.64 13.59
CA GLY A 208 -2.74 -2.04 14.03
C GLY A 208 -2.86 -0.53 14.19
N LEU A 209 -2.87 -0.05 15.43
CA LEU A 209 -3.03 1.36 15.77
C LEU A 209 -1.80 1.87 16.52
N ALA A 210 -1.29 3.03 16.13
CA ALA A 210 -0.18 3.70 16.81
C ALA A 210 -0.61 5.09 17.31
N ILE A 211 -0.28 5.39 18.57
CA ILE A 211 -0.52 6.68 19.21
C ILE A 211 0.83 7.35 19.46
N ASN A 212 1.04 8.51 18.84
CA ASN A 212 2.32 9.20 18.84
C ASN A 212 2.64 9.78 20.23
N LEU A 213 3.75 9.36 20.83
CA LEU A 213 4.31 9.99 22.03
C LEU A 213 5.39 11.04 21.69
N GLY A 214 5.81 11.14 20.43
CA GLY A 214 6.93 11.97 19.99
C GLY A 214 8.27 11.29 20.23
N ASN A 215 9.37 11.91 19.79
CA ASN A 215 10.72 11.40 19.98
C ASN A 215 10.90 9.93 19.56
N HIS A 216 10.32 9.54 18.42
CA HIS A 216 10.37 8.15 17.91
C HIS A 216 9.69 7.11 18.82
N SER A 217 8.80 7.55 19.72
CA SER A 217 8.07 6.70 20.67
C SER A 217 6.57 6.70 20.38
N ALA A 218 5.91 5.56 20.55
CA ALA A 218 4.47 5.42 20.41
C ALA A 218 3.88 4.30 21.29
N ILE A 219 2.62 4.46 21.70
CA ILE A 219 1.80 3.33 22.18
C ILE A 219 1.31 2.58 20.93
N VAL A 220 1.37 1.26 20.95
CA VAL A 220 0.86 0.40 19.87
C VAL A 220 -0.28 -0.45 20.40
N VAL A 221 -1.40 -0.51 19.68
CA VAL A 221 -2.57 -1.34 19.99
C VAL A 221 -2.79 -2.27 18.81
N ASP A 222 -2.65 -3.58 19.07
CA ASP A 222 -2.61 -4.68 18.10
C ASP A 222 -1.52 -4.53 17.03
N VAL A 223 -1.22 -5.64 16.35
CA VAL A 223 -0.07 -5.74 15.43
C VAL A 223 -0.38 -6.40 14.10
N GLY A 224 -1.65 -6.71 13.84
CA GLY A 224 -2.10 -7.28 12.57
C GLY A 224 -1.65 -8.73 12.37
N PRO A 225 -2.03 -9.34 11.23
CA PRO A 225 -1.57 -10.66 10.83
C PRO A 225 -0.17 -10.68 10.20
N ASP A 226 0.25 -9.58 9.57
CA ASP A 226 1.46 -9.52 8.72
C ASP A 226 2.57 -8.69 9.38
N ALA A 227 3.63 -9.38 9.80
CA ALA A 227 4.81 -8.78 10.42
C ALA A 227 5.54 -7.77 9.51
N ASN A 228 5.60 -8.01 8.20
CA ASN A 228 6.28 -7.11 7.28
C ASN A 228 5.51 -5.80 7.10
N LEU A 229 4.18 -5.88 6.97
CA LEU A 229 3.32 -4.70 6.86
C LEU A 229 3.35 -3.86 8.14
N MET A 230 3.28 -4.51 9.32
CA MET A 230 3.35 -3.80 10.59
C MET A 230 4.72 -3.15 10.80
N ASN A 231 5.81 -3.86 10.50
CA ASN A 231 7.15 -3.29 10.58
C ASN A 231 7.34 -2.10 9.63
N ALA A 232 6.87 -2.22 8.39
CA ALA A 232 6.92 -1.14 7.40
C ALA A 232 6.16 0.10 7.90
N CYS A 233 4.94 -0.09 8.42
CA CYS A 233 4.15 1.00 8.98
C CYS A 233 4.90 1.72 10.11
N LEU A 234 5.35 0.98 11.13
CA LEU A 234 6.05 1.59 12.27
C LEU A 234 7.38 2.25 11.86
N LYS A 235 8.08 1.71 10.85
CA LYS A 235 9.29 2.32 10.28
C LYS A 235 8.97 3.63 9.56
N ASP A 236 7.89 3.67 8.79
CA ASP A 236 7.41 4.90 8.14
C ASP A 236 6.97 5.98 9.13
N LEU A 237 6.40 5.57 10.27
CA LEU A 237 6.08 6.44 11.39
C LEU A 237 7.33 6.89 12.17
N GLY A 238 8.48 6.26 11.91
CA GLY A 238 9.75 6.52 12.59
C GLY A 238 9.76 6.06 14.05
N ILE A 239 9.04 4.99 14.39
CA ILE A 239 8.95 4.46 15.75
C ILE A 239 10.08 3.47 16.03
N THR A 240 10.80 3.72 17.12
CA THR A 240 11.88 2.86 17.67
C THR A 240 11.62 2.44 19.11
N ASP A 241 10.72 3.14 19.81
CA ASP A 241 10.39 2.89 21.22
C ASP A 241 8.88 2.71 21.40
N ILE A 242 8.50 1.67 22.14
CA ILE A 242 7.10 1.31 22.42
C ILE A 242 6.95 1.14 23.94
N PRO A 243 6.62 2.22 24.67
CA PRO A 243 6.46 2.14 26.12
C PRO A 243 5.35 1.19 26.56
N LEU A 244 4.32 1.06 25.72
CA LEU A 244 3.19 0.17 25.92
C LEU A 244 2.75 -0.44 24.60
N LEU A 245 2.79 -1.77 24.54
CA LEU A 245 2.11 -2.57 23.53
C LEU A 245 0.82 -3.14 24.14
N VAL A 246 -0.32 -2.94 23.50
CA VAL A 246 -1.60 -3.54 23.92
C VAL A 246 -1.99 -4.59 22.90
N LEU A 247 -2.24 -5.82 23.34
CA LEU A 247 -2.86 -6.87 22.53
C LEU A 247 -4.29 -7.06 23.03
N SER A 248 -5.25 -6.63 22.21
CA SER A 248 -6.66 -6.56 22.59
C SER A 248 -7.21 -7.95 22.90
N HIS A 249 -6.93 -8.94 22.05
CA HIS A 249 -7.23 -10.37 22.24
C HIS A 249 -6.29 -11.22 21.35
N PHE A 250 -6.34 -12.55 21.47
CA PHE A 250 -5.36 -13.44 20.83
C PHE A 250 -5.79 -14.00 19.46
N HIS A 251 -6.64 -13.33 18.69
CA HIS A 251 -6.82 -13.74 17.29
C HIS A 251 -5.61 -13.39 16.43
N ALA A 252 -5.39 -14.21 15.40
CA ALA A 252 -4.24 -14.14 14.50
C ALA A 252 -4.04 -12.75 13.87
N ASP A 253 -5.13 -12.11 13.48
CA ASP A 253 -5.21 -10.79 12.89
C ASP A 253 -4.98 -9.63 13.86
N HIS A 254 -4.71 -9.93 15.13
CA HIS A 254 -4.30 -8.97 16.16
C HIS A 254 -2.88 -9.23 16.67
N VAL A 255 -2.37 -10.48 16.63
CA VAL A 255 -1.11 -10.85 17.31
C VAL A 255 -0.02 -11.47 16.41
N HIS A 256 -0.30 -11.94 15.20
CA HIS A 256 0.73 -12.61 14.39
C HIS A 256 1.83 -11.67 13.89
N GLY A 257 1.56 -10.37 13.77
CA GLY A 257 2.54 -9.37 13.35
C GLY A 257 3.60 -8.98 14.39
N LEU A 258 3.66 -9.69 15.53
CA LEU A 258 4.56 -9.38 16.66
C LEU A 258 6.04 -9.31 16.27
N ASP A 259 6.52 -10.23 15.42
CA ASP A 259 7.90 -10.21 14.90
C ASP A 259 8.22 -8.88 14.21
N GLY A 260 7.23 -8.29 13.54
CA GLY A 260 7.34 -7.02 12.85
C GLY A 260 7.55 -5.85 13.81
N VAL A 261 6.88 -5.89 14.97
CA VAL A 261 7.01 -4.86 16.00
C VAL A 261 8.33 -4.98 16.74
N LEU A 262 8.76 -6.20 17.09
CA LEU A 262 10.03 -6.49 17.77
C LEU A 262 11.26 -6.13 16.93
N ASN A 263 11.12 -6.08 15.59
CA ASN A 263 12.21 -5.77 14.69
C ASN A 263 12.70 -4.31 14.82
N GLY A 264 13.81 -4.13 15.53
CA GLY A 264 14.50 -2.84 15.68
C GLY A 264 13.83 -1.86 16.64
N ARG A 265 12.98 -2.36 17.56
CA ARG A 265 12.27 -1.54 18.54
C ARG A 265 12.38 -2.09 19.95
N THR A 266 12.36 -1.20 20.92
CA THR A 266 12.31 -1.56 22.35
C THR A 266 10.89 -1.48 22.85
N ILE A 267 10.44 -2.50 23.58
CA ILE A 267 9.11 -2.56 24.20
C ILE A 267 9.28 -2.58 25.72
N SER A 268 8.63 -1.65 26.43
CA SER A 268 8.80 -1.53 27.89
C SER A 268 7.77 -2.31 28.71
N SER A 269 6.54 -2.40 28.22
CA SER A 269 5.45 -3.11 28.89
C SER A 269 4.41 -3.58 27.89
N ILE A 270 3.70 -4.67 28.23
CA ILE A 270 2.65 -5.24 27.41
C ILE A 270 1.38 -5.37 28.24
N TRP A 271 0.26 -4.93 27.68
CA TRP A 271 -1.06 -5.21 28.22
C TRP A 271 -1.77 -6.22 27.35
N VAL A 272 -2.38 -7.23 27.99
CA VAL A 272 -3.13 -8.30 27.32
C VAL A 272 -4.49 -8.48 27.96
N THR A 273 -5.42 -9.08 27.23
CA THR A 273 -6.74 -9.47 27.76
C THR A 273 -6.63 -10.44 28.94
N ASN A 274 -7.71 -10.53 29.73
CA ASN A 274 -7.84 -11.53 30.78
C ASN A 274 -8.22 -12.92 30.24
N TYR A 275 -8.55 -13.06 28.95
CA TYR A 275 -8.94 -14.33 28.34
C TYR A 275 -7.82 -14.91 27.48
N GLY A 276 -7.30 -16.07 27.88
CA GLY A 276 -6.10 -16.66 27.27
C GLY A 276 -6.35 -17.50 26.02
N GLU A 277 -7.46 -17.35 25.31
CA GLU A 277 -7.76 -18.13 24.10
C GLU A 277 -7.67 -17.27 22.83
N PRO A 278 -7.34 -17.87 21.67
CA PRO A 278 -6.94 -19.26 21.50
C PRO A 278 -5.52 -19.52 22.03
N LYS A 279 -5.32 -20.69 22.66
CA LYS A 279 -4.06 -20.99 23.37
C LYS A 279 -2.82 -20.93 22.48
N SER A 280 -2.92 -21.37 21.23
CA SER A 280 -1.77 -21.47 20.32
C SER A 280 -1.16 -20.09 20.03
N GLU A 281 -2.02 -19.14 19.68
CA GLU A 281 -1.68 -17.75 19.38
C GLU A 281 -1.16 -17.04 20.63
N ARG A 282 -1.82 -17.23 21.79
CA ARG A 282 -1.33 -16.72 23.08
C ARG A 282 0.06 -17.24 23.41
N ASP A 283 0.27 -18.55 23.34
CA ASP A 283 1.54 -19.18 23.73
C ASP A 283 2.68 -18.74 22.80
N THR A 284 2.38 -18.54 21.51
CA THR A 284 3.30 -17.99 20.52
C THR A 284 3.63 -16.52 20.86
N ALA A 285 2.63 -15.70 21.16
CA ALA A 285 2.83 -14.31 21.57
C ALA A 285 3.68 -14.21 22.84
N TYR A 286 3.42 -15.03 23.86
CA TYR A 286 4.20 -15.04 25.11
C TYR A 286 5.63 -15.55 24.91
N LEU A 287 5.86 -16.47 23.96
CA LEU A 287 7.21 -16.91 23.60
C LEU A 287 8.01 -15.77 22.97
N LEU A 288 7.40 -15.02 22.04
CA LEU A 288 8.05 -13.88 21.36
C LEU A 288 8.29 -12.70 22.31
N LEU A 289 7.35 -12.45 23.21
CA LEU A 289 7.37 -11.34 24.16
C LEU A 289 8.09 -11.67 25.48
N ASN A 290 8.76 -12.83 25.52
CA ASN A 290 9.49 -13.28 26.68
C ASN A 290 10.43 -12.18 27.20
N GLN A 291 10.52 -12.04 28.52
CA GLN A 291 11.32 -11.03 29.24
C GLN A 291 10.75 -9.60 29.28
N ILE A 292 9.64 -9.32 28.59
CA ILE A 292 8.95 -8.04 28.73
C ILE A 292 7.83 -8.18 29.77
N PRO A 293 7.63 -7.22 30.70
CA PRO A 293 6.55 -7.28 31.67
C PRO A 293 5.17 -7.32 31.00
N ILE A 294 4.40 -8.38 31.27
CA ILE A 294 3.03 -8.57 30.79
C ILE A 294 2.04 -8.32 31.93
N HIS A 295 1.02 -7.50 31.67
CA HIS A 295 -0.05 -7.16 32.60
C HIS A 295 -1.41 -7.46 31.98
N GLN A 296 -2.33 -8.03 32.76
CA GLN A 296 -3.71 -8.24 32.32
C GLN A 296 -4.53 -6.99 32.58
N ALA A 297 -4.93 -6.31 31.50
CA ALA A 297 -5.69 -5.07 31.61
C ALA A 297 -7.12 -5.32 32.07
N VAL A 298 -7.60 -4.53 33.03
CA VAL A 298 -8.97 -4.61 33.53
C VAL A 298 -9.62 -3.23 33.65
N VAL A 299 -10.94 -3.18 33.55
CA VAL A 299 -11.75 -1.96 33.63
C VAL A 299 -11.40 -1.12 34.86
N GLY A 300 -11.28 0.19 34.66
CA GLY A 300 -10.96 1.17 35.70
C GLY A 300 -9.47 1.46 35.86
N GLU A 301 -8.59 0.66 35.26
CA GLU A 301 -7.15 0.97 35.19
C GLU A 301 -6.88 2.20 34.32
N ARG A 302 -5.87 2.97 34.74
CA ARG A 302 -5.47 4.21 34.07
C ARG A 302 -3.96 4.30 34.00
N VAL A 303 -3.44 4.68 32.84
CA VAL A 303 -2.02 4.98 32.65
C VAL A 303 -1.84 6.28 31.89
N GLY A 304 -0.79 7.03 32.22
CA GLY A 304 -0.44 8.27 31.59
C GLY A 304 0.99 8.25 31.05
N PHE A 305 1.21 8.85 29.89
CA PHE A 305 2.51 9.01 29.27
C PHE A 305 2.79 10.49 29.00
N ASN A 306 4.04 10.89 29.19
CA ASN A 306 4.49 12.22 28.78
C ASN A 306 4.82 12.17 27.29
N SER A 307 4.22 13.06 26.51
CA SER A 307 4.50 13.20 25.09
C SER A 307 4.98 14.61 24.76
N ALA A 308 5.79 14.74 23.71
CA ALA A 308 6.11 16.03 23.10
C ALA A 308 4.86 16.77 22.54
N LYS A 309 3.70 16.10 22.50
CA LYS A 309 2.40 16.64 22.08
C LYS A 309 1.47 16.98 23.26
N GLY A 310 1.88 16.71 24.50
CA GLY A 310 1.06 16.89 25.70
C GLY A 310 0.98 15.61 26.54
N GLN A 311 0.07 15.57 27.51
CA GLN A 311 -0.16 14.35 28.28
C GLN A 311 -1.01 13.37 27.47
N VAL A 312 -0.56 12.13 27.33
CA VAL A 312 -1.38 11.03 26.79
C VAL A 312 -1.95 10.23 27.96
N LYS A 313 -3.25 9.97 27.93
CA LYS A 313 -3.95 9.18 28.97
C LYS A 313 -4.68 8.02 28.34
N ILE A 314 -4.64 6.87 28.99
CA ILE A 314 -5.37 5.67 28.59
C ILE A 314 -6.22 5.23 29.78
N ASP A 315 -7.51 5.10 29.56
CA ASP A 315 -8.48 4.52 30.49
C ASP A 315 -8.94 3.17 29.92
N VAL A 316 -8.81 2.10 30.71
CA VAL A 316 -9.35 0.78 30.35
C VAL A 316 -10.83 0.73 30.70
N LEU A 317 -11.68 0.48 29.71
CA LEU A 317 -13.14 0.43 29.86
C LEU A 317 -13.69 -1.01 29.92
N TRP A 318 -12.91 -1.98 29.43
CA TRP A 318 -13.23 -3.41 29.38
C TRP A 318 -11.92 -4.19 29.15
N PRO A 319 -11.75 -5.44 29.64
CA PRO A 319 -12.72 -6.34 30.29
C PRO A 319 -12.87 -6.17 31.81
N THR A 320 -13.88 -6.84 32.40
CA THR A 320 -13.95 -7.04 33.86
C THR A 320 -12.89 -8.03 34.33
N LYS A 321 -12.54 -8.01 35.62
CA LYS A 321 -11.55 -8.96 36.19
C LYS A 321 -11.95 -10.42 36.01
N THR A 322 -13.24 -10.72 36.15
CA THR A 322 -13.80 -12.05 35.89
C THR A 322 -14.32 -12.12 34.47
N GLU A 323 -14.03 -13.23 33.79
CA GLU A 323 -14.57 -13.55 32.48
C GLU A 323 -16.11 -13.58 32.51
N GLN A 324 -16.72 -13.07 31.44
CA GLN A 324 -18.17 -13.12 31.27
C GLN A 324 -18.50 -14.01 30.07
N ASN A 325 -19.49 -14.88 30.25
CA ASN A 325 -20.01 -15.72 29.17
C ASN A 325 -21.15 -15.00 28.47
N PHE A 326 -20.93 -14.64 27.21
CA PHE A 326 -21.94 -14.08 26.34
C PHE A 326 -22.54 -15.16 25.45
N ALA A 327 -23.78 -14.94 24.99
CA ALA A 327 -24.33 -15.74 23.91
C ALA A 327 -23.49 -15.54 22.65
N ALA A 328 -23.08 -16.65 22.02
CA ALA A 328 -22.28 -16.58 20.80
C ALA A 328 -23.09 -15.96 19.66
N MET A 329 -22.49 -14.99 18.96
CA MET A 329 -22.99 -14.47 17.69
C MET A 329 -22.61 -15.41 16.54
N PRO A 330 -23.30 -15.38 15.38
CA PRO A 330 -22.92 -16.21 14.24
C PRO A 330 -21.51 -15.85 13.73
N GLY A 331 -20.63 -16.85 13.73
CA GLY A 331 -19.19 -16.71 13.51
C GLY A 331 -18.42 -17.55 14.52
N ASP A 332 -17.11 -17.69 14.33
CA ASP A 332 -16.23 -18.39 15.28
C ASP A 332 -15.61 -17.38 16.26
N GLY A 333 -15.36 -17.81 17.49
CA GLY A 333 -14.54 -17.02 18.44
C GLY A 333 -15.25 -15.88 19.17
N SER A 334 -16.59 -15.84 19.22
CA SER A 334 -17.35 -14.77 19.90
C SER A 334 -16.91 -14.53 21.37
N SER A 335 -16.53 -15.57 22.12
CA SER A 335 -16.00 -15.40 23.48
C SER A 335 -14.62 -14.70 23.50
N ILE A 336 -13.77 -15.01 22.52
CA ILE A 336 -12.46 -14.41 22.35
C ILE A 336 -12.62 -12.93 21.96
N ASN A 337 -13.44 -12.64 20.96
CA ASN A 337 -13.80 -11.29 20.54
C ASN A 337 -14.30 -10.43 21.70
N ASN A 338 -15.23 -10.97 22.50
CA ASN A 338 -15.83 -10.28 23.65
C ASN A 338 -14.87 -10.11 24.85
N SER A 339 -13.67 -10.65 24.77
CA SER A 339 -12.59 -10.40 25.74
C SER A 339 -11.68 -9.23 25.35
N SER A 340 -11.90 -8.62 24.18
CA SER A 340 -11.04 -7.55 23.65
C SER A 340 -10.88 -6.39 24.61
N ILE A 341 -9.65 -5.92 24.85
CA ILE A 341 -9.45 -4.71 25.65
C ILE A 341 -10.09 -3.50 24.96
N ALA A 342 -10.97 -2.79 25.68
CA ALA A 342 -11.50 -1.51 25.24
C ALA A 342 -10.82 -0.35 25.95
N LEU A 343 -10.38 0.64 25.17
CA LEU A 343 -9.62 1.78 25.64
C LEU A 343 -10.30 3.08 25.24
N LEU A 344 -10.33 4.03 26.17
CA LEU A 344 -10.47 5.45 25.87
C LEU A 344 -9.09 6.10 25.98
N ILE A 345 -8.58 6.60 24.85
CA ILE A 345 -7.27 7.22 24.75
C ILE A 345 -7.47 8.71 24.53
N THR A 346 -6.79 9.55 25.33
CA THR A 346 -6.74 10.99 25.13
C THR A 346 -5.32 11.38 24.76
N VAL A 347 -5.13 12.00 23.59
CA VAL A 347 -3.84 12.54 23.10
C VAL A 347 -4.07 13.98 22.68
N GLY A 348 -3.37 14.92 23.34
CA GLY A 348 -3.60 16.35 23.11
C GLY A 348 -5.07 16.72 23.34
N THR A 349 -5.76 17.13 22.28
CA THR A 349 -7.20 17.45 22.29
C THR A 349 -8.08 16.32 21.76
N LEU A 350 -7.50 15.26 21.19
CA LEU A 350 -8.25 14.15 20.60
C LEU A 350 -8.63 13.12 21.66
N ARG A 351 -9.87 12.64 21.56
CA ARG A 351 -10.35 11.44 22.25
C ARG A 351 -10.55 10.32 21.24
N ILE A 352 -9.97 9.16 21.51
CA ILE A 352 -10.04 7.97 20.66
C ILE A 352 -10.64 6.84 21.46
N PHE A 353 -11.62 6.15 20.87
CA PHE A 353 -12.12 4.87 21.38
C PHE A 353 -11.67 3.74 20.45
N THR A 354 -11.18 2.65 21.04
CA THR A 354 -10.85 1.39 20.36
C THR A 354 -11.26 0.24 21.26
N ALA A 355 -11.75 -0.86 20.67
CA ALA A 355 -12.26 -1.99 21.45
C ALA A 355 -12.03 -3.33 20.76
N GLY A 356 -10.92 -3.47 20.02
CA GLY A 356 -10.59 -4.67 19.24
C GLY A 356 -11.83 -5.19 18.51
N ASP A 357 -12.20 -6.43 18.80
CA ASP A 357 -13.31 -7.11 18.14
C ASP A 357 -14.54 -7.29 19.03
N LEU A 358 -14.71 -6.44 20.06
CA LEU A 358 -15.91 -6.49 20.91
C LEU A 358 -17.19 -6.54 20.08
N GLU A 359 -18.07 -7.50 20.38
CA GLU A 359 -19.34 -7.72 19.71
C GLU A 359 -20.49 -7.13 20.56
N PRO A 360 -21.73 -7.03 20.03
CA PRO A 360 -22.80 -6.29 20.69
C PRO A 360 -23.07 -6.68 22.16
N PRO A 361 -23.03 -7.96 22.58
CA PRO A 361 -23.24 -8.32 23.99
C PRO A 361 -22.20 -7.68 24.93
N ALA A 362 -20.93 -7.67 24.56
CA ALA A 362 -19.88 -7.03 25.37
C ALA A 362 -19.89 -5.51 25.23
N GLN A 363 -20.24 -4.97 24.05
CA GLN A 363 -20.44 -3.53 23.86
C GLN A 363 -21.56 -3.00 24.76
N GLU A 364 -22.66 -3.74 24.90
CA GLU A 364 -23.76 -3.42 25.83
C GLU A 364 -23.30 -3.50 27.29
N ALA A 365 -22.63 -4.58 27.68
CA ALA A 365 -22.09 -4.75 29.03
C ALA A 365 -21.12 -3.62 29.41
N LEU A 366 -20.23 -3.24 28.47
CA LEU A 366 -19.31 -2.11 28.62
C LEU A 366 -20.07 -0.81 28.89
N MET A 367 -21.13 -0.51 28.13
CA MET A 367 -21.94 0.70 28.32
C MET A 367 -22.64 0.75 29.69
N ASN A 368 -22.99 -0.41 30.24
CA ASN A 368 -23.61 -0.50 31.57
C ASN A 368 -22.60 -0.28 32.71
N LEU A 369 -21.31 -0.55 32.47
CA LEU A 369 -20.24 -0.39 33.45
C LEU A 369 -19.53 0.97 33.39
N SER A 370 -19.41 1.53 32.19
CA SER A 370 -18.60 2.71 31.92
C SER A 370 -19.42 3.81 31.29
N LYS A 371 -19.24 5.05 31.78
CA LYS A 371 -19.86 6.22 31.15
C LYS A 371 -19.20 6.51 29.80
N ILE A 372 -19.91 6.23 28.72
CA ILE A 372 -19.49 6.60 27.37
C ILE A 372 -19.80 8.06 27.11
N SER A 373 -18.85 8.73 26.48
CA SER A 373 -18.95 10.13 26.08
C SER A 373 -18.50 10.26 24.62
N PRO A 374 -18.86 11.36 23.95
CA PRO A 374 -18.41 11.61 22.59
C PRO A 374 -16.88 11.55 22.46
N VAL A 375 -16.42 10.98 21.36
CA VAL A 375 -15.01 10.88 20.96
C VAL A 375 -14.79 11.53 19.61
N ASP A 376 -13.55 11.88 19.29
CA ASP A 376 -13.21 12.42 17.98
C ASP A 376 -12.99 11.29 16.97
N ILE A 377 -12.36 10.19 17.41
CA ILE A 377 -11.99 9.05 16.58
C ILE A 377 -12.55 7.76 17.19
N TYR A 378 -13.23 6.96 16.38
CA TYR A 378 -13.56 5.58 16.73
C TYR A 378 -12.81 4.63 15.79
N LYS A 379 -11.85 3.86 16.33
CA LYS A 379 -11.32 2.68 15.66
C LYS A 379 -12.39 1.60 15.78
N VAL A 380 -13.12 1.40 14.69
CA VAL A 380 -14.38 0.63 14.68
C VAL A 380 -14.11 -0.82 15.04
N SER A 381 -14.89 -1.36 15.98
CA SER A 381 -14.72 -2.73 16.43
C SER A 381 -14.93 -3.76 15.33
N HIS A 382 -14.20 -4.88 15.41
CA HIS A 382 -14.40 -6.06 14.58
C HIS A 382 -14.37 -5.74 13.08
N HIS A 383 -13.37 -4.96 12.69
CA HIS A 383 -13.13 -4.52 11.30
C HIS A 383 -14.36 -3.87 10.61
N GLY A 384 -15.30 -3.34 11.39
CA GLY A 384 -16.57 -2.81 10.88
C GLY A 384 -17.59 -3.88 10.49
N SER A 385 -17.60 -5.04 11.17
CA SER A 385 -18.57 -6.12 10.99
C SER A 385 -20.02 -5.62 11.10
N ALA A 386 -20.99 -6.45 10.65
CA ALA A 386 -22.41 -6.14 10.78
C ALA A 386 -22.91 -6.16 12.24
N TYR A 387 -22.11 -6.73 13.15
CA TYR A 387 -22.46 -6.89 14.56
C TYR A 387 -21.92 -5.71 15.37
N GLN A 388 -22.59 -4.57 15.25
CA GLN A 388 -22.31 -3.37 16.05
C GLN A 388 -23.50 -3.06 16.97
N TYR A 389 -23.21 -2.55 18.16
CA TYR A 389 -24.23 -2.07 19.09
C TYR A 389 -24.54 -0.60 18.81
N ALA A 390 -25.66 -0.35 18.14
CA ALA A 390 -26.07 1.00 17.73
C ALA A 390 -26.11 2.05 18.88
N PRO A 391 -26.52 1.71 20.13
CA PRO A 391 -26.43 2.64 21.25
C PRO A 391 -25.00 3.08 21.57
N LEU A 392 -24.01 2.18 21.47
CA LEU A 392 -22.60 2.54 21.68
C LEU A 392 -22.12 3.49 20.60
N MET A 393 -22.38 3.17 19.34
CA MET A 393 -22.04 4.04 18.19
C MET A 393 -22.65 5.44 18.36
N SER A 394 -23.92 5.50 18.78
CA SER A 394 -24.67 6.74 19.00
C SER A 394 -24.18 7.53 20.21
N ALA A 395 -23.63 6.88 21.23
CA ALA A 395 -23.04 7.53 22.40
C ALA A 395 -21.63 8.07 22.11
N LEU A 396 -20.87 7.38 21.26
CA LEU A 396 -19.52 7.78 20.85
C LEU A 396 -19.52 8.98 19.89
N GLN A 397 -20.52 9.10 19.01
CA GLN A 397 -20.65 10.20 18.02
C GLN A 397 -19.32 10.62 17.37
N PRO A 398 -18.55 9.68 16.79
CA PRO A 398 -17.22 9.99 16.30
C PRO A 398 -17.28 10.96 15.12
N LYS A 399 -16.30 11.86 15.04
CA LYS A 399 -16.08 12.69 13.84
C LYS A 399 -15.41 11.88 12.74
N VAL A 400 -14.54 10.96 13.11
CA VAL A 400 -13.84 10.05 12.20
C VAL A 400 -13.99 8.60 12.67
N ALA A 401 -14.44 7.72 11.79
CA ALA A 401 -14.44 6.27 12.00
C ALA A 401 -13.28 5.66 11.20
N LEU A 402 -12.36 4.99 11.90
CA LEU A 402 -11.24 4.27 11.30
C LEU A 402 -11.60 2.78 11.24
N ILE A 403 -11.72 2.24 10.03
CA ILE A 403 -12.01 0.83 9.80
C ILE A 403 -10.72 0.16 9.30
N SER A 404 -10.17 -0.73 10.13
CA SER A 404 -9.02 -1.56 9.76
C SER A 404 -9.52 -2.84 9.12
N VAL A 405 -9.21 -3.03 7.85
CA VAL A 405 -9.75 -4.08 6.99
C VAL A 405 -8.85 -4.30 5.78
N GLY A 406 -8.74 -5.55 5.33
CA GLY A 406 -7.91 -5.94 4.20
C GLY A 406 -8.63 -5.83 2.86
N LEU A 407 -7.87 -5.49 1.82
CA LEU A 407 -8.38 -5.51 0.44
C LEU A 407 -8.80 -6.93 0.04
N GLY A 408 -10.04 -7.06 -0.46
CA GLY A 408 -10.56 -8.34 -0.94
C GLY A 408 -10.81 -9.37 0.16
N ASN A 409 -10.96 -8.94 1.42
CA ASN A 409 -11.29 -9.85 2.53
C ASN A 409 -12.62 -10.60 2.27
N SER A 410 -12.67 -11.87 2.68
CA SER A 410 -13.81 -12.76 2.46
C SER A 410 -14.87 -12.72 3.57
N TYR A 411 -14.58 -12.02 4.67
CA TYR A 411 -15.45 -11.92 5.86
C TYR A 411 -16.68 -11.03 5.63
N GLY A 412 -16.73 -10.31 4.50
CA GLY A 412 -17.79 -9.33 4.22
C GLY A 412 -17.64 -8.06 5.06
N HIS A 413 -16.42 -7.75 5.51
CA HIS A 413 -16.11 -6.55 6.29
C HIS A 413 -15.54 -5.44 5.38
N PRO A 414 -15.78 -4.16 5.69
CA PRO A 414 -16.82 -3.70 6.61
C PRO A 414 -18.20 -3.98 6.03
N ALA A 415 -19.17 -4.24 6.91
CA ALA A 415 -20.54 -4.46 6.49
C ALA A 415 -21.14 -3.15 5.92
N PRO A 416 -21.83 -3.18 4.77
CA PRO A 416 -22.47 -2.00 4.21
C PRO A 416 -23.42 -1.28 5.18
N THR A 417 -24.10 -2.04 6.04
CA THR A 417 -24.98 -1.52 7.10
C THR A 417 -24.22 -0.70 8.14
N THR A 418 -23.02 -1.14 8.53
CA THR A 418 -22.16 -0.45 9.50
C THR A 418 -21.61 0.86 8.92
N VAL A 419 -21.15 0.82 7.66
CA VAL A 419 -20.69 2.02 6.94
C VAL A 419 -21.83 3.04 6.81
N ALA A 420 -23.00 2.60 6.34
CA ALA A 420 -24.17 3.46 6.20
C ALA A 420 -24.64 4.07 7.53
N ALA A 421 -24.52 3.34 8.64
CA ALA A 421 -24.83 3.87 9.96
C ALA A 421 -23.92 5.04 10.35
N PHE A 422 -22.61 4.95 10.09
CA PHE A 422 -21.67 6.06 10.33
C PHE A 422 -21.94 7.25 9.41
N GLU A 423 -22.16 7.01 8.12
CA GLU A 423 -22.47 8.08 7.16
C GLU A 423 -23.75 8.84 7.54
N LYS A 424 -24.78 8.13 8.02
CA LYS A 424 -26.02 8.73 8.52
C LYS A 424 -25.81 9.61 9.75
N MET A 425 -24.80 9.33 10.57
CA MET A 425 -24.42 10.17 11.72
C MET A 425 -23.54 11.36 11.32
N GLY A 426 -23.16 11.50 10.04
CA GLY A 426 -22.24 12.54 9.58
C GLY A 426 -20.77 12.25 9.93
N THR A 427 -20.44 11.02 10.32
CA THR A 427 -19.07 10.59 10.61
C THR A 427 -18.28 10.40 9.32
N LYS A 428 -17.04 10.90 9.26
CA LYS A 428 -16.12 10.62 8.15
C LYS A 428 -15.56 9.21 8.30
N VAL A 429 -15.94 8.30 7.41
CA VAL A 429 -15.44 6.92 7.38
C VAL A 429 -14.14 6.85 6.58
N MET A 430 -13.10 6.25 7.17
CA MET A 430 -11.81 5.97 6.52
C MET A 430 -11.52 4.47 6.62
N ARG A 431 -11.04 3.84 5.56
CA ARG A 431 -10.85 2.38 5.50
C ARG A 431 -9.47 2.00 4.98
N THR A 432 -8.77 1.07 5.62
CA THR A 432 -7.41 0.72 5.19
C THR A 432 -7.34 0.01 3.84
N ASP A 433 -8.39 -0.71 3.43
CA ASP A 433 -8.48 -1.33 2.10
C ASP A 433 -8.63 -0.30 0.97
N GLN A 434 -9.19 0.87 1.27
CA GLN A 434 -9.41 1.96 0.30
C GLN A 434 -8.40 3.09 0.42
N ASP A 435 -7.85 3.33 1.60
CA ASP A 435 -7.02 4.50 1.90
C ASP A 435 -5.58 4.10 2.25
N GLY A 436 -5.32 2.81 2.46
CA GLY A 436 -4.05 2.33 3.00
C GLY A 436 -3.88 2.73 4.45
N ALA A 437 -2.64 2.99 4.88
CA ALA A 437 -2.41 3.49 6.23
C ALA A 437 -3.01 4.90 6.35
N ILE A 438 -3.66 5.20 7.48
CA ILE A 438 -4.34 6.47 7.73
C ILE A 438 -3.71 7.15 8.94
N SER A 439 -3.39 8.43 8.87
CA SER A 439 -2.89 9.22 10.00
C SER A 439 -3.74 10.46 10.22
N VAL A 440 -3.91 10.84 11.48
CA VAL A 440 -4.77 11.94 11.92
C VAL A 440 -3.98 12.84 12.88
N ASP A 441 -4.04 14.16 12.68
CA ASP A 441 -3.49 15.16 13.61
C ASP A 441 -4.55 15.74 14.55
N GLY A 442 -4.14 16.53 15.54
CA GLY A 442 -5.03 17.13 16.54
C GLY A 442 -6.11 18.07 15.99
N ALA A 443 -5.99 18.53 14.74
CA ALA A 443 -7.01 19.30 14.04
C ALA A 443 -7.92 18.41 13.16
N LEU A 444 -7.86 17.08 13.33
CA LEU A 444 -8.53 16.07 12.52
C LEU A 444 -8.16 16.14 11.04
N LYS A 445 -6.96 16.64 10.71
CA LYS A 445 -6.45 16.56 9.35
C LYS A 445 -5.96 15.14 9.09
N ILE A 446 -6.49 14.55 8.03
CA ILE A 446 -6.22 13.17 7.65
C ILE A 446 -5.18 13.13 6.54
N ARG A 447 -4.26 12.18 6.62
CA ARG A 447 -3.32 11.81 5.55
C ARG A 447 -3.35 10.30 5.36
N THR A 448 -3.09 9.86 4.15
CA THR A 448 -3.18 8.44 3.78
C THR A 448 -1.92 8.00 3.04
N LYS A 449 -1.59 6.71 3.15
CA LYS A 449 -0.49 6.06 2.41
C LYS A 449 -0.96 4.68 1.94
N ARG A 450 -1.29 4.58 0.65
CA ARG A 450 -1.66 3.30 0.00
C ARG A 450 -0.42 2.48 -0.36
N SER A 451 -0.54 1.17 -0.19
CA SER A 451 0.36 0.16 -0.78
C SER A 451 0.08 -0.02 -2.28
N ASP A 452 -1.16 0.24 -2.70
CA ASP A 452 -1.64 -0.06 -4.05
C ASP A 452 -1.59 1.20 -4.92
N TRP A 453 -0.91 1.10 -6.05
CA TRP A 453 -0.41 2.19 -6.87
C TRP A 453 -1.43 2.84 -7.82
N TRP A 454 -2.69 2.39 -7.85
CA TRP A 454 -3.65 2.78 -8.90
C TRP A 454 -4.88 3.59 -8.44
N ASN A 455 -5.03 3.99 -7.17
CA ASN A 455 -6.14 4.87 -6.79
C ASN A 455 -5.72 5.89 -5.71
N ILE A 456 -5.37 7.11 -6.12
CA ILE A 456 -5.33 8.25 -5.21
C ILE A 456 -6.72 8.90 -5.25
N SER A 457 -7.55 8.68 -4.24
CA SER A 457 -8.74 9.50 -3.99
C SER A 457 -8.32 10.73 -3.18
N TRP A 458 -8.68 11.91 -3.69
CA TRP A 458 -8.56 13.16 -2.94
C TRP A 458 -9.89 13.41 -2.24
N GLY A 459 -9.86 13.49 -0.90
CA GLY A 459 -11.01 13.85 -0.07
C GLY A 459 -10.72 15.09 0.75
#